data_AF-A0A8J4WZ68-F1
#
_entry.id   AF-A0A8J4WZ68-F1
#
_cell.length_a   1.000
_cell.length_b   1.000
_cell.length_c   1.000
_cell.angle_alpha   90.00
_cell.angle_beta   90.00
_cell.angle_gamma   90.00
#
_symmetry.space_group_name_H-M   'P 1'
#
loop_
_entity.id
_entity.type
_entity.pdbx_description
1 polymer ?
#
loop_
_entity_poly.entity_id
_entity_poly.type
_entity_poly.pdbx_seq_one_letter_code
_entity_poly.pdbx_strand_id
1 'polypeptide(L)'
;SETCRKCNSNDCTNNILEEIIANQKLTSGYFGFSKPKGKCSHGGIFDLSSWFQGGINKDTMHSNHGYLHEVAASVAAAATRELLEDIRAAIGDAEFLRLMGLSQTSVLCFVIDTTASMSDDIAEVKRVASSIIDSKKGTAAQPSEYILVPFNDPGQSEVDFLFDFVELSQGLHPSYVVLNSRPAAKTNVTLLVSMIGGNNMRPTEVSLVEASRLSSLNGTLVDIGSRQYLVTFNSIPGGEFTVHMVGETSFSRTSNDHFQRQSATQFRASSLTITTEPVGTINPGKPFALLFRVATSGSGGTFDIRVTNDRKFETHFKTSVALKNGGSANVTVIIVAPGETPSGTDVTVTIYAVAPSERDFNYAVLRLPVVAP
;
A
#
# COMPACT_ATOMS: atom_id res chain seq x y z
N SER A 1 -36.67 4.36 9.52
CA SER A 1 -37.32 3.32 10.34
C SER A 1 -36.32 2.80 11.34
N GLU A 2 -36.81 2.32 12.49
CA GLU A 2 -35.95 1.58 13.43
C GLU A 2 -35.48 0.28 12.78
N THR A 3 -34.29 -0.19 13.13
CA THR A 3 -33.73 -1.46 12.65
C THR A 3 -33.49 -2.46 13.79
N CYS A 4 -33.45 -1.99 15.03
CA CYS A 4 -33.34 -2.81 16.23
C CYS A 4 -33.91 -2.10 17.45
N ARG A 5 -34.28 -2.91 18.42
CA ARG A 5 -34.69 -2.58 19.78
C ARG A 5 -33.47 -2.47 20.68
N LYS A 6 -33.60 -1.83 21.83
CA LYS A 6 -32.55 -1.80 22.86
C LYS A 6 -32.25 -3.21 23.38
N CYS A 7 -30.99 -3.47 23.73
CA CYS A 7 -30.62 -4.72 24.37
C CYS A 7 -31.20 -4.77 25.79
N ASN A 8 -31.85 -5.88 26.14
CA ASN A 8 -32.42 -6.09 27.48
C ASN A 8 -31.43 -6.78 28.44
N SER A 9 -30.31 -7.29 27.91
CA SER A 9 -29.22 -7.96 28.64
C SER A 9 -27.87 -7.66 27.98
N ASN A 10 -26.77 -8.07 28.63
CA ASN A 10 -25.41 -7.91 28.09
C ASN A 10 -25.15 -8.68 26.78
N ASP A 11 -25.95 -9.69 26.48
CA ASP A 11 -25.78 -10.54 25.29
C ASP A 11 -26.65 -10.09 24.11
N CYS A 12 -27.45 -9.02 24.28
CA CYS A 12 -28.25 -8.38 23.24
C CYS A 12 -29.04 -9.33 22.30
N THR A 13 -29.67 -10.36 22.86
CA THR A 13 -30.46 -11.32 22.09
C THR A 13 -31.78 -10.72 21.59
N ASN A 14 -32.25 -11.17 20.43
CA ASN A 14 -33.55 -10.78 19.83
C ASN A 14 -33.76 -9.26 19.69
N ASN A 15 -32.69 -8.50 19.49
CA ASN A 15 -32.76 -7.05 19.39
C ASN A 15 -33.05 -6.57 17.97
N ILE A 16 -32.70 -7.33 16.93
CA ILE A 16 -32.98 -6.97 15.53
C ILE A 16 -34.49 -7.10 15.26
N LEU A 17 -35.06 -6.09 14.61
CA LEU A 17 -36.50 -6.11 14.29
C LEU A 17 -36.81 -7.18 13.25
N GLU A 18 -37.92 -7.86 13.47
CA GLU A 18 -38.39 -8.97 12.64
C GLU A 18 -38.62 -8.53 11.18
N GLU A 19 -39.12 -7.31 10.99
CA GLU A 19 -39.30 -6.71 9.66
C GLU A 19 -37.97 -6.51 8.90
N ILE A 20 -36.87 -6.24 9.60
CA ILE A 20 -35.55 -6.09 8.97
C ILE A 20 -35.02 -7.43 8.49
N ILE A 21 -35.23 -8.47 9.30
CA ILE A 21 -34.85 -9.84 8.96
C ILE A 21 -35.69 -10.32 7.77
N ALA A 22 -37.02 -10.15 7.84
CA ALA A 22 -37.93 -10.56 6.78
C ALA A 22 -37.66 -9.87 5.44
N ASN A 23 -37.29 -8.60 5.47
CA ASN A 23 -36.95 -7.83 4.27
C ASN A 23 -35.48 -7.95 3.84
N GLN A 24 -34.65 -8.75 4.54
CA GLN A 24 -33.22 -8.91 4.27
C GLN A 24 -32.44 -7.58 4.21
N LYS A 25 -32.84 -6.58 5.01
CA LYS A 25 -32.21 -5.24 5.04
C LYS A 25 -31.10 -5.13 6.08
N LEU A 26 -30.65 -6.25 6.61
CA LEU A 26 -29.72 -6.29 7.72
C LEU A 26 -28.31 -5.94 7.26
N THR A 27 -27.69 -4.99 7.95
CA THR A 27 -26.27 -4.64 7.81
C THR A 27 -25.62 -4.77 9.19
N SER A 28 -24.29 -4.76 9.27
CA SER A 28 -23.61 -4.64 10.56
C SER A 28 -24.03 -3.36 11.30
N GLY A 29 -23.78 -3.31 12.60
CA GLY A 29 -24.00 -2.10 13.39
C GLY A 29 -23.08 -0.95 13.00
N TYR A 30 -23.53 0.27 13.27
CA TYR A 30 -22.75 1.50 13.12
C TYR A 30 -21.74 1.63 14.26
N PHE A 31 -20.49 1.96 13.94
CA PHE A 31 -19.42 2.15 14.90
C PHE A 31 -19.08 3.65 15.02
N GLY A 32 -19.02 4.17 16.24
CA GLY A 32 -18.43 5.49 16.51
C GLY A 32 -19.08 6.26 17.67
N PHE A 33 -18.85 7.57 17.70
CA PHE A 33 -19.40 8.46 18.74
C PHE A 33 -20.93 8.62 18.66
N SER A 34 -21.51 8.45 17.47
CA SER A 34 -22.94 8.56 17.24
C SER A 34 -23.36 7.67 16.08
N LYS A 35 -24.66 7.39 15.99
CA LYS A 35 -25.25 6.65 14.87
C LYS A 35 -26.53 7.32 14.40
N PRO A 36 -26.95 7.11 13.13
CA PRO A 36 -28.21 7.64 12.64
C PRO A 36 -29.41 7.14 13.46
N LYS A 37 -30.43 8.00 13.61
CA LYS A 37 -31.64 7.68 14.39
C LYS A 37 -32.31 6.41 13.85
N GLY A 38 -32.60 5.49 14.76
CA GLY A 38 -33.22 4.20 14.45
C GLY A 38 -32.27 3.12 13.95
N LYS A 39 -30.96 3.38 13.88
CA LYS A 39 -29.97 2.36 13.46
C LYS A 39 -29.36 1.59 14.63
N CYS A 40 -28.79 0.43 14.32
CA CYS A 40 -28.10 -0.44 15.28
C CYS A 40 -26.66 -0.02 15.49
N SER A 41 -26.14 -0.23 16.69
CA SER A 41 -24.73 0.01 17.04
C SER A 41 -23.89 -1.22 16.74
N HIS A 42 -22.60 -1.04 16.52
CA HIS A 42 -21.66 -2.13 16.31
C HIS A 42 -21.31 -2.82 17.63
N GLY A 43 -21.26 -2.06 18.73
CA GLY A 43 -20.83 -2.52 20.04
C GLY A 43 -19.32 -2.52 20.21
N GLY A 44 -18.88 -2.84 21.43
CA GLY A 44 -17.48 -2.81 21.85
C GLY A 44 -17.09 -1.51 22.58
N ILE A 45 -15.94 -1.55 23.25
CA ILE A 45 -15.49 -0.48 24.17
C ILE A 45 -15.25 0.88 23.49
N PHE A 46 -15.03 0.88 22.17
CA PHE A 46 -14.78 2.08 21.38
C PHE A 46 -16.02 2.58 20.62
N ASP A 47 -17.16 1.87 20.70
CA ASP A 47 -18.43 2.31 20.11
C ASP A 47 -19.30 3.00 21.16
N LEU A 48 -19.08 4.29 21.40
CA LEU A 48 -19.85 5.06 22.38
C LEU A 48 -21.34 5.19 22.01
N SER A 49 -21.70 4.98 20.74
CA SER A 49 -23.09 4.92 20.30
C SER A 49 -23.88 3.72 20.86
N SER A 50 -23.17 2.72 21.40
CA SER A 50 -23.72 1.41 21.80
C SER A 50 -24.28 1.36 23.22
N TRP A 51 -24.02 2.35 24.06
CA TRP A 51 -24.46 2.33 25.46
C TRP A 51 -25.98 2.22 25.60
N PHE A 52 -26.44 1.07 26.09
CA PHE A 52 -27.86 0.72 26.29
C PHE A 52 -28.72 0.79 25.01
N GLN A 53 -28.11 0.53 23.86
CA GLN A 53 -28.76 0.52 22.55
C GLN A 53 -28.64 -0.85 21.89
N GLY A 54 -29.54 -1.17 20.96
CA GLY A 54 -29.44 -2.39 20.16
C GLY A 54 -28.27 -2.36 19.20
N GLY A 55 -27.68 -3.53 18.94
CA GLY A 55 -26.62 -3.67 17.95
C GLY A 55 -26.43 -5.06 17.36
N ILE A 56 -25.48 -5.13 16.42
CA ILE A 56 -24.98 -6.37 15.83
C ILE A 56 -23.50 -6.19 15.45
N ASN A 57 -22.64 -7.07 15.93
CA ASN A 57 -21.20 -7.06 15.68
C ASN A 57 -20.83 -8.22 14.76
N LYS A 58 -20.28 -7.93 13.57
CA LYS A 58 -19.80 -8.97 12.64
C LYS A 58 -18.32 -9.31 12.83
N ASP A 59 -17.57 -8.49 13.57
CA ASP A 59 -16.12 -8.57 13.65
C ASP A 59 -15.64 -9.40 14.85
N THR A 60 -16.43 -9.48 15.92
CA THR A 60 -16.06 -10.24 17.12
C THR A 60 -17.25 -10.71 17.95
N MET A 61 -17.13 -11.91 18.52
CA MET A 61 -18.06 -12.44 19.52
C MET A 61 -17.90 -11.80 20.91
N HIS A 62 -16.77 -11.13 21.20
CA HIS A 62 -16.48 -10.56 22.51
C HIS A 62 -17.10 -9.17 22.75
N SER A 63 -17.96 -8.73 21.85
CA SER A 63 -18.72 -7.49 21.98
C SER A 63 -20.05 -7.75 22.72
N ASN A 64 -20.59 -6.72 23.38
CA ASN A 64 -21.98 -6.70 23.88
C ASN A 64 -23.04 -6.94 22.78
N HIS A 65 -22.65 -6.86 21.51
CA HIS A 65 -23.49 -7.15 20.35
C HIS A 65 -22.99 -8.36 19.54
N GLY A 66 -22.11 -9.18 20.13
CA GLY A 66 -21.45 -10.31 19.49
C GLY A 66 -22.27 -11.60 19.40
N TYR A 67 -23.50 -11.63 19.94
CA TYR A 67 -24.31 -12.86 19.99
C TYR A 67 -24.55 -13.48 18.61
N LEU A 68 -24.80 -12.65 17.59
CA LEU A 68 -24.98 -13.10 16.20
C LEU A 68 -23.68 -13.04 15.37
N HIS A 69 -22.51 -12.91 16.00
CA HIS A 69 -21.24 -12.72 15.29
C HIS A 69 -21.02 -13.74 14.17
N GLU A 70 -21.06 -15.04 14.50
CA GLU A 70 -20.82 -16.12 13.52
C GLU A 70 -21.80 -16.04 12.34
N VAL A 71 -23.08 -15.82 12.63
CA VAL A 71 -24.12 -15.72 11.60
C VAL A 71 -23.92 -14.47 10.75
N ALA A 72 -23.63 -13.33 11.38
CA ALA A 72 -23.41 -12.05 10.71
C ALA A 72 -22.16 -12.08 9.82
N ALA A 73 -21.07 -12.67 10.32
CA ALA A 73 -19.83 -12.87 9.58
C ALA A 73 -20.06 -13.80 8.38
N SER A 74 -20.77 -14.92 8.57
CA SER A 74 -21.11 -15.85 7.50
C SER A 74 -21.97 -15.20 6.41
N VAL A 75 -23.01 -14.45 6.79
CA VAL A 75 -23.89 -13.76 5.83
C VAL A 75 -23.12 -12.68 5.07
N ALA A 76 -22.28 -11.89 5.76
CA ALA A 76 -21.45 -10.89 5.14
C ALA A 76 -20.46 -11.52 4.13
N ALA A 77 -19.80 -12.61 4.50
CA ALA A 77 -18.90 -13.34 3.61
C ALA A 77 -19.62 -13.92 2.38
N ALA A 78 -20.83 -14.47 2.57
CA ALA A 78 -21.65 -14.98 1.48
C ALA A 78 -22.05 -13.87 0.50
N ALA A 79 -22.48 -12.70 0.99
CA ALA A 79 -22.85 -11.56 0.15
C ALA A 79 -21.64 -10.98 -0.60
N THR A 80 -20.46 -10.91 0.03
CA THR A 80 -19.23 -10.53 -0.68
C THR A 80 -18.88 -11.53 -1.78
N ARG A 81 -19.02 -12.83 -1.53
CA ARG A 81 -18.80 -13.86 -2.56
C ARG A 81 -19.79 -13.72 -3.71
N GLU A 82 -21.07 -13.52 -3.42
CA GLU A 82 -22.10 -13.32 -4.45
C GLU A 82 -21.78 -12.11 -5.33
N LEU A 83 -21.44 -10.97 -4.74
CA LEU A 83 -21.01 -9.79 -5.50
C LEU A 83 -19.77 -10.08 -6.38
N LEU A 84 -18.78 -10.80 -5.85
CA LEU A 84 -17.60 -11.17 -6.62
C LEU A 84 -17.94 -12.12 -7.78
N GLU A 85 -18.83 -13.07 -7.58
CA GLU A 85 -19.32 -13.97 -8.65
C GLU A 85 -20.16 -13.20 -9.70
N ASP A 86 -20.98 -12.23 -9.29
CA ASP A 86 -21.73 -11.37 -10.21
C ASP A 86 -20.80 -10.53 -11.07
N ILE A 87 -19.78 -9.92 -10.47
CA ILE A 87 -18.74 -9.18 -11.20
C ILE A 87 -18.04 -10.12 -12.16
N ARG A 88 -17.62 -11.31 -11.70
CA ARG A 88 -16.97 -12.34 -12.51
C ARG A 88 -17.83 -12.76 -13.70
N ALA A 89 -19.12 -13.00 -13.49
CA ALA A 89 -20.06 -13.38 -14.53
C ALA A 89 -20.27 -12.25 -15.56
N ALA A 90 -20.25 -10.99 -15.11
CA ALA A 90 -20.44 -9.83 -15.98
C ALA A 90 -19.23 -9.51 -16.86
N ILE A 91 -18.01 -9.62 -16.31
CA ILE A 91 -16.77 -9.24 -17.03
C ILE A 91 -16.00 -10.43 -17.62
N GLY A 92 -16.36 -11.66 -17.23
CA GLY A 92 -15.68 -12.88 -17.63
C GLY A 92 -14.44 -13.20 -16.80
N ASP A 93 -14.02 -14.47 -16.82
CA ASP A 93 -12.94 -14.99 -15.97
C ASP A 93 -11.61 -14.24 -16.12
N ALA A 94 -11.20 -13.91 -17.35
CA ALA A 94 -9.92 -13.26 -17.61
C ALA A 94 -9.87 -11.83 -17.03
N GLU A 95 -10.92 -11.04 -17.24
CA GLU A 95 -11.02 -9.68 -16.71
C GLU A 95 -11.26 -9.68 -15.20
N PHE A 96 -11.95 -10.69 -14.67
CA PHE A 96 -12.12 -10.86 -13.24
C PHE A 96 -10.82 -11.17 -12.52
N LEU A 97 -10.02 -12.10 -13.05
CA LEU A 97 -8.68 -12.36 -12.53
C LEU A 97 -7.82 -11.09 -12.57
N ARG A 98 -7.93 -10.30 -13.64
CA ARG A 98 -7.23 -9.02 -13.77
C ARG A 98 -7.69 -7.99 -12.74
N LEU A 99 -9.00 -7.87 -12.50
CA LEU A 99 -9.58 -7.02 -11.45
C LEU A 99 -9.08 -7.41 -10.06
N MET A 100 -8.96 -8.71 -9.79
CA MET A 100 -8.44 -9.23 -8.52
C MET A 100 -6.91 -9.08 -8.37
N GLY A 101 -6.22 -8.49 -9.36
CA GLY A 101 -4.76 -8.40 -9.37
C GLY A 101 -4.07 -9.74 -9.63
N LEU A 102 -4.81 -10.74 -10.12
CA LEU A 102 -4.37 -12.10 -10.45
C LEU A 102 -4.18 -12.28 -11.96
N SER A 103 -3.96 -11.20 -12.72
CA SER A 103 -3.68 -11.31 -14.16
C SER A 103 -2.58 -12.35 -14.39
N GLN A 104 -2.72 -13.18 -15.44
CA GLN A 104 -1.75 -14.22 -15.83
C GLN A 104 -0.41 -13.65 -16.33
N THR A 105 0.09 -12.60 -15.71
CA THR A 105 1.48 -12.21 -15.74
C THR A 105 2.20 -13.12 -14.75
N SER A 106 2.70 -14.26 -15.21
CA SER A 106 3.72 -14.95 -14.42
C SER A 106 4.94 -14.02 -14.39
N VAL A 107 5.43 -13.72 -13.20
CA VAL A 107 6.73 -13.06 -13.02
C VAL A 107 7.67 -14.14 -12.54
N LEU A 108 8.81 -14.29 -13.20
CA LEU A 108 9.84 -15.21 -12.74
C LEU A 108 10.86 -14.41 -11.93
N CYS A 109 10.80 -14.57 -10.60
CA CYS A 109 11.72 -13.94 -9.67
C CYS A 109 12.74 -14.95 -9.15
N PHE A 110 14.02 -14.62 -9.24
CA PHE A 110 15.11 -15.35 -8.60
C PHE A 110 15.78 -14.48 -7.55
N VAL A 111 15.79 -14.95 -6.31
CA VAL A 111 16.56 -14.34 -5.23
C VAL A 111 17.77 -15.25 -5.00
N ILE A 112 18.98 -14.72 -5.17
CA ILE A 112 20.20 -15.54 -5.16
C ILE A 112 21.28 -14.91 -4.28
N ASP A 113 21.84 -15.73 -3.39
CA ASP A 113 23.03 -15.36 -2.65
C ASP A 113 24.25 -15.38 -3.58
N THR A 114 24.97 -14.27 -3.61
CA THR A 114 26.14 -14.03 -4.45
C THR A 114 27.47 -14.16 -3.70
N THR A 115 27.44 -14.67 -2.46
CA THR A 115 28.65 -15.02 -1.71
C THR A 115 29.53 -16.00 -2.49
N ALA A 116 30.85 -15.93 -2.28
CA ALA A 116 31.80 -16.75 -3.03
C ALA A 116 31.56 -18.27 -2.86
N SER A 117 31.03 -18.70 -1.72
CA SER A 117 30.67 -20.10 -1.44
C SER A 117 29.54 -20.62 -2.32
N MET A 118 28.69 -19.75 -2.87
CA MET A 118 27.53 -20.11 -3.69
C MET A 118 27.89 -20.30 -5.18
N SER A 119 29.16 -20.24 -5.57
CA SER A 119 29.57 -20.21 -6.98
C SER A 119 29.06 -21.39 -7.83
N ASP A 120 29.11 -22.62 -7.29
CA ASP A 120 28.60 -23.82 -7.97
C ASP A 120 27.06 -23.80 -8.05
N ASP A 121 26.38 -23.42 -6.96
CA ASP A 121 24.93 -23.27 -6.93
C ASP A 121 24.43 -22.17 -7.88
N ILE A 122 25.18 -21.07 -8.02
CA ILE A 122 24.88 -19.99 -8.98
C ILE A 122 24.96 -20.52 -10.42
N ALA A 123 25.92 -21.38 -10.73
CA ALA A 123 26.01 -22.01 -12.04
C ALA A 123 24.79 -22.91 -12.32
N GLU A 124 24.34 -23.66 -11.32
CA GLU A 124 23.16 -24.51 -11.44
C GLU A 124 21.86 -23.71 -11.54
N VAL A 125 21.70 -22.64 -10.74
CA VAL A 125 20.55 -21.74 -10.83
C VAL A 125 20.48 -21.10 -12.21
N LYS A 126 21.60 -20.67 -12.80
CA LYS A 126 21.63 -20.15 -14.19
C LYS A 126 21.14 -21.19 -15.20
N ARG A 127 21.56 -22.45 -15.04
CA ARG A 127 21.15 -23.56 -15.91
C ARG A 127 19.64 -23.83 -15.81
N VAL A 128 19.12 -23.94 -14.59
CA VAL A 128 17.70 -24.19 -14.31
C VAL A 128 16.84 -23.01 -14.75
N ALA A 129 17.24 -21.78 -14.42
CA ALA A 129 16.53 -20.56 -14.83
C ALA A 129 16.39 -20.50 -16.36
N SER A 130 17.48 -20.72 -17.08
CA SER A 130 17.47 -20.74 -18.55
C SER A 130 16.53 -21.83 -19.08
N SER A 131 16.55 -23.03 -18.50
CA SER A 131 15.64 -24.11 -18.87
C SER A 131 14.17 -23.77 -18.64
N ILE A 132 13.83 -23.08 -17.54
CA ILE A 132 12.46 -22.64 -17.27
C ILE A 132 12.05 -21.60 -18.32
N ILE A 133 12.87 -20.58 -18.54
CA ILE A 133 12.62 -19.50 -19.51
C ILE A 133 12.35 -20.09 -20.90
N ASP A 134 13.25 -20.95 -21.39
CA ASP A 134 13.14 -21.55 -22.71
C ASP A 134 11.90 -22.45 -22.83
N SER A 135 11.54 -23.18 -21.78
CA SER A 135 10.33 -24.03 -21.77
C SER A 135 9.02 -23.26 -21.83
N LYS A 136 9.01 -21.99 -21.40
CA LYS A 136 7.80 -21.15 -21.34
C LYS A 136 7.71 -20.13 -22.47
N LYS A 137 8.81 -19.87 -23.16
CA LYS A 137 8.89 -18.95 -24.30
C LYS A 137 7.85 -19.29 -25.38
N GLY A 138 7.05 -18.30 -25.77
CA GLY A 138 5.99 -18.44 -26.78
C GLY A 138 4.71 -19.12 -26.29
N THR A 139 4.60 -19.46 -25.00
CA THR A 139 3.39 -20.07 -24.42
C THR A 139 2.59 -19.04 -23.62
N ALA A 140 1.32 -19.33 -23.31
CA ALA A 140 0.51 -18.52 -22.40
C ALA A 140 1.09 -18.42 -20.98
N ALA A 141 2.04 -19.29 -20.62
CA ALA A 141 2.72 -19.28 -19.33
C ALA A 141 4.07 -18.52 -19.35
N GLN A 142 4.42 -17.87 -20.47
CA GLN A 142 5.64 -17.08 -20.57
C GLN A 142 5.60 -15.92 -19.56
N PRO A 143 6.66 -15.76 -18.74
CA PRO A 143 6.72 -14.62 -17.84
C PRO A 143 6.72 -13.29 -18.57
N SER A 144 5.94 -12.33 -18.07
CA SER A 144 5.91 -10.95 -18.58
C SER A 144 7.10 -10.13 -18.09
N GLU A 145 7.72 -10.56 -16.98
CA GLU A 145 8.87 -9.90 -16.38
C GLU A 145 9.78 -10.94 -15.70
N TYR A 146 11.09 -10.65 -15.71
CA TYR A 146 12.14 -11.44 -15.06
C TYR A 146 12.86 -10.56 -14.04
N ILE A 147 12.80 -10.95 -12.77
CA ILE A 147 13.42 -10.19 -11.67
C ILE A 147 14.55 -11.04 -11.09
N LEU A 148 15.78 -10.50 -11.10
CA LEU A 148 16.92 -11.10 -10.40
C LEU A 148 17.28 -10.20 -9.23
N VAL A 149 17.17 -10.73 -8.02
CA VAL A 149 17.54 -10.04 -6.78
C VAL A 149 18.79 -10.70 -6.23
N PRO A 150 19.99 -10.20 -6.55
CA PRO A 150 21.19 -10.64 -5.87
C PRO A 150 21.17 -10.12 -4.44
N PHE A 151 21.46 -10.98 -3.48
CA PHE A 151 21.82 -10.57 -2.13
C PHE A 151 23.18 -11.17 -1.78
N ASN A 152 23.82 -10.61 -0.76
CA ASN A 152 25.09 -11.07 -0.26
C ASN A 152 24.88 -11.22 1.24
N ASP A 153 24.86 -12.46 1.74
CA ASP A 153 24.65 -12.76 3.14
C ASP A 153 26.00 -12.86 3.89
N PRO A 154 26.44 -11.82 4.63
CA PRO A 154 27.59 -11.95 5.51
C PRO A 154 27.27 -12.67 6.83
N GLY A 155 26.02 -13.06 7.11
CA GLY A 155 25.67 -13.76 8.35
C GLY A 155 24.21 -14.25 8.42
N GLN A 156 24.05 -15.58 8.54
CA GLN A 156 22.78 -16.25 8.75
C GLN A 156 21.98 -15.61 9.88
N SER A 157 20.84 -15.00 9.55
CA SER A 157 19.90 -14.58 10.57
C SER A 157 18.46 -14.73 10.10
N GLU A 158 17.65 -15.41 10.92
CA GLU A 158 16.25 -15.73 10.62
C GLU A 158 15.31 -14.52 10.71
N VAL A 159 15.83 -13.31 10.95
CA VAL A 159 15.03 -12.10 11.19
C VAL A 159 15.43 -11.04 10.18
N ASP A 160 14.46 -10.42 9.53
CA ASP A 160 14.66 -9.25 8.67
C ASP A 160 13.43 -8.33 8.71
N PHE A 161 13.47 -7.22 7.97
CA PHE A 161 12.35 -6.30 7.87
C PHE A 161 12.21 -5.66 6.48
N LEU A 162 10.96 -5.41 6.08
CA LEU A 162 10.61 -4.51 4.99
C LEU A 162 10.03 -3.24 5.55
N PHE A 163 10.06 -2.18 4.74
CA PHE A 163 9.33 -0.97 5.08
C PHE A 163 8.90 -0.19 3.85
N ASP A 164 7.80 0.53 4.01
CA ASP A 164 7.27 1.48 3.04
C ASP A 164 7.07 2.84 3.71
N PHE A 165 7.35 3.92 2.98
CA PHE A 165 6.90 5.25 3.39
C PHE A 165 5.39 5.33 3.19
N VAL A 166 4.65 5.79 4.19
CA VAL A 166 3.18 5.86 4.12
C VAL A 166 2.64 7.22 4.57
N GLU A 167 1.53 7.61 3.96
CA GLU A 167 0.69 8.71 4.43
C GLU A 167 -0.55 8.16 5.12
N LEU A 168 -0.82 8.63 6.33
CA LEU A 168 -1.98 8.20 7.10
C LEU A 168 -3.22 8.98 6.64
N SER A 169 -4.27 8.25 6.27
CA SER A 169 -5.57 8.81 5.93
C SER A 169 -6.52 8.70 7.13
N GLN A 170 -6.95 9.85 7.65
CA GLN A 170 -7.93 9.94 8.73
C GLN A 170 -9.36 9.92 8.17
N GLY A 171 -9.76 8.78 7.61
CA GLY A 171 -11.16 8.50 7.23
C GLY A 171 -11.99 7.92 8.37
N LEU A 172 -13.25 7.55 8.08
CA LEU A 172 -14.12 6.81 9.02
C LEU A 172 -13.49 5.50 9.53
N HIS A 173 -12.56 4.95 8.74
CA HIS A 173 -11.62 3.91 9.16
C HIS A 173 -10.21 4.46 8.94
N PRO A 174 -9.34 4.50 9.98
CA PRO A 174 -7.94 4.82 9.80
C PRO A 174 -7.33 3.90 8.74
N SER A 175 -6.75 4.48 7.71
CA SER A 175 -6.08 3.76 6.62
C SER A 175 -4.76 4.45 6.31
N TYR A 176 -3.93 3.82 5.50
CA TYR A 176 -2.68 4.39 5.02
C TYR A 176 -2.54 4.16 3.53
N VAL A 177 -1.78 5.04 2.87
CA VAL A 177 -1.44 4.94 1.46
C VAL A 177 0.08 4.91 1.34
N VAL A 178 0.61 3.93 0.60
CA VAL A 178 2.04 3.85 0.31
C VAL A 178 2.45 5.04 -0.56
N LEU A 179 3.49 5.73 -0.13
CA LEU A 179 4.06 6.87 -0.84
C LEU A 179 4.88 6.37 -2.03
N ASN A 180 4.33 6.53 -3.23
CA ASN A 180 5.02 6.23 -4.49
C ASN A 180 5.92 7.39 -4.97
N SER A 181 6.73 7.95 -4.06
CA SER A 181 7.66 9.05 -4.32
C SER A 181 8.78 9.10 -3.27
N ARG A 182 9.78 9.97 -3.46
CA ARG A 182 10.73 10.27 -2.38
C ARG A 182 10.04 11.14 -1.32
N PRO A 183 10.22 10.84 -0.02
CA PRO A 183 9.66 11.66 1.06
C PRO A 183 10.19 13.10 0.99
N ALA A 184 9.33 14.05 1.33
CA ALA A 184 9.70 15.45 1.38
C ALA A 184 10.72 15.71 2.51
N ALA A 185 11.76 16.50 2.23
CA ALA A 185 12.78 16.81 3.20
C ALA A 185 12.23 17.68 4.34
N LYS A 186 12.68 17.41 5.56
CA LYS A 186 12.31 18.15 6.78
C LYS A 186 10.81 18.15 7.11
N THR A 187 10.07 17.15 6.63
CA THR A 187 8.68 16.92 7.01
C THR A 187 8.58 15.72 7.93
N ASN A 188 7.44 15.61 8.62
CA ASN A 188 7.08 14.39 9.32
C ASN A 188 6.91 13.26 8.30
N VAL A 189 7.30 12.06 8.68
CA VAL A 189 7.19 10.87 7.84
C VAL A 189 6.80 9.67 8.67
N THR A 190 5.98 8.79 8.11
CA THR A 190 5.60 7.52 8.74
C THR A 190 6.12 6.37 7.89
N LEU A 191 6.70 5.36 8.54
CA LEU A 191 7.03 4.09 7.92
C LEU A 191 6.01 3.04 8.34
N LEU A 192 5.56 2.23 7.39
CA LEU A 192 4.99 0.92 7.67
C LEU A 192 6.14 -0.07 7.65
N VAL A 193 6.46 -0.67 8.78
CA VAL A 193 7.54 -1.67 8.94
C VAL A 193 6.91 -3.04 9.08
N SER A 194 7.35 -4.01 8.28
CA SER A 194 6.88 -5.40 8.31
C SER A 194 8.04 -6.33 8.68
N MET A 195 7.91 -7.06 9.78
CA MET A 195 8.94 -8.03 10.21
C MET A 195 8.86 -9.32 9.38
N ILE A 196 10.00 -9.81 8.92
CA ILE A 196 10.17 -11.06 8.16
C ILE A 196 10.94 -12.09 8.98
N GLY A 197 10.53 -13.35 8.84
CA GLY A 197 11.19 -14.48 9.50
C GLY A 197 10.84 -14.57 10.99
N GLY A 198 11.48 -15.46 11.74
CA GLY A 198 11.29 -15.73 13.18
C GLY A 198 9.84 -15.95 13.68
N ASN A 199 9.68 -16.61 14.84
CA ASN A 199 8.34 -16.82 15.43
C ASN A 199 8.00 -15.78 16.50
N ASN A 200 8.97 -15.38 17.32
CA ASN A 200 8.81 -14.40 18.39
C ASN A 200 9.89 -13.34 18.30
N MET A 201 9.60 -12.25 17.61
CA MET A 201 10.50 -11.10 17.52
C MET A 201 9.69 -9.83 17.70
N ARG A 202 10.30 -8.83 18.33
CA ARG A 202 9.68 -7.54 18.55
C ARG A 202 10.71 -6.43 18.30
N PRO A 203 10.46 -5.51 17.36
CA PRO A 203 11.27 -4.31 17.25
C PRO A 203 11.08 -3.46 18.52
N THR A 204 12.19 -3.02 19.10
CA THR A 204 12.23 -2.13 20.27
C THR A 204 12.51 -0.70 19.85
N GLU A 205 13.29 -0.52 18.78
CA GLU A 205 13.67 0.79 18.26
C GLU A 205 13.80 0.75 16.73
N VAL A 206 13.32 1.80 16.08
CA VAL A 206 13.57 2.04 14.65
C VAL A 206 14.04 3.49 14.51
N SER A 207 15.17 3.68 13.85
CA SER A 207 15.81 4.99 13.68
C SER A 207 16.25 5.23 12.23
N LEU A 208 16.28 6.50 11.83
CA LEU A 208 16.88 6.93 10.57
C LEU A 208 18.31 7.39 10.86
N VAL A 209 19.29 6.71 10.26
CA VAL A 209 20.72 6.96 10.51
C VAL A 209 21.32 7.59 9.25
N GLU A 210 21.91 8.78 9.38
CA GLU A 210 22.61 9.41 8.24
C GLU A 210 23.81 8.59 7.79
N ALA A 211 24.16 8.66 6.50
CA ALA A 211 25.33 8.01 5.93
C ALA A 211 26.65 8.46 6.60
N SER A 212 26.69 9.68 7.15
CA SER A 212 27.80 10.18 7.97
C SER A 212 27.94 9.46 9.32
N ARG A 213 26.87 8.78 9.78
CA ARG A 213 26.69 8.18 11.12
C ARG A 213 26.86 9.15 12.29
N LEU A 214 26.86 10.46 12.01
CA LEU A 214 26.98 11.51 13.02
C LEU A 214 25.64 11.87 13.65
N SER A 215 24.53 11.55 12.99
CA SER A 215 23.17 11.81 13.46
C SER A 215 22.27 10.61 13.25
N SER A 216 21.40 10.38 14.23
CA SER A 216 20.30 9.42 14.15
C SER A 216 19.03 10.07 14.67
N LEU A 217 17.90 9.75 14.03
CA LEU A 217 16.58 10.21 14.43
C LEU A 217 15.74 9.01 14.85
N ASN A 218 15.32 8.98 16.10
CA ASN A 218 14.52 7.89 16.63
C ASN A 218 13.04 8.08 16.30
N GLY A 219 12.40 7.01 15.86
CA GLY A 219 10.99 6.99 15.52
C GLY A 219 10.12 6.59 16.70
N THR A 220 8.87 7.04 16.68
CA THR A 220 7.84 6.57 17.61
C THR A 220 7.18 5.34 17.03
N LEU A 221 7.39 4.19 17.65
CA LEU A 221 6.93 2.89 17.17
C LEU A 221 5.58 2.49 17.78
N VAL A 222 4.64 2.08 16.93
CA VAL A 222 3.30 1.62 17.29
C VAL A 222 3.04 0.26 16.63
N ASP A 223 2.70 -0.75 17.44
CA ASP A 223 2.30 -2.08 16.95
C ASP A 223 0.88 -2.01 16.39
N ILE A 224 0.69 -2.46 15.15
CA ILE A 224 -0.61 -2.52 14.48
C ILE A 224 -1.09 -3.97 14.25
N GLY A 225 -0.40 -4.96 14.80
CA GLY A 225 -0.69 -6.38 14.65
C GLY A 225 -0.09 -6.99 13.39
N SER A 226 -0.25 -8.30 13.24
CA SER A 226 0.23 -9.06 12.06
C SER A 226 1.71 -8.84 11.72
N ARG A 227 2.55 -8.62 12.75
CA ARG A 227 3.99 -8.34 12.63
C ARG A 227 4.32 -7.03 11.89
N GLN A 228 3.36 -6.11 11.86
CA GLN A 228 3.50 -4.79 11.26
C GLN A 228 3.51 -3.70 12.33
N TYR A 229 4.29 -2.66 12.06
CA TYR A 229 4.50 -1.53 12.96
C TYR A 229 4.43 -0.23 12.18
N LEU A 230 3.77 0.79 12.73
CA LEU A 230 3.89 2.16 12.24
C LEU A 230 4.99 2.86 13.02
N VAL A 231 5.92 3.50 12.31
CA VAL A 231 7.01 4.26 12.91
C VAL A 231 6.96 5.69 12.42
N THR A 232 6.65 6.62 13.32
CA THR A 232 6.51 8.05 12.99
C THR A 232 7.76 8.83 13.38
N PHE A 233 8.29 9.60 12.44
CA PHE A 233 9.41 10.51 12.64
C PHE A 233 8.95 11.96 12.47
N ASN A 234 9.40 12.85 13.37
CA ASN A 234 9.09 14.29 13.30
C ASN A 234 9.93 15.05 12.26
N SER A 235 10.90 14.38 11.66
CA SER A 235 11.75 14.92 10.60
C SER A 235 12.43 13.77 9.89
N ILE A 236 12.91 14.04 8.68
CA ILE A 236 13.71 13.11 7.89
C ILE A 236 15.07 13.76 7.59
N PRO A 237 16.18 12.99 7.58
CA PRO A 237 17.48 13.55 7.27
C PRO A 237 17.52 14.19 5.88
N GLY A 238 18.21 15.33 5.77
CA GLY A 238 18.38 16.02 4.47
C GLY A 238 19.44 15.36 3.58
N GLY A 239 20.35 14.60 4.19
CA GLY A 239 21.37 13.80 3.50
C GLY A 239 20.89 12.40 3.15
N GLU A 240 21.81 11.57 2.70
CA GLU A 240 21.56 10.13 2.55
C GLU A 240 21.45 9.47 3.93
N PHE A 241 20.51 8.55 4.09
CA PHE A 241 20.25 7.85 5.34
C PHE A 241 19.78 6.41 5.09
N THR A 242 19.88 5.58 6.11
CA THR A 242 19.36 4.20 6.14
C THR A 242 18.38 4.03 7.28
N VAL A 243 17.46 3.08 7.13
CA VAL A 243 16.60 2.67 8.23
C VAL A 243 17.35 1.64 9.06
N HIS A 244 17.48 1.92 10.36
CA HIS A 244 18.10 1.04 11.33
C HIS A 244 17.04 0.53 12.29
N MET A 245 17.11 -0.75 12.63
CA MET A 245 16.17 -1.42 13.52
C MET A 245 16.94 -2.19 14.59
N VAL A 246 16.48 -2.06 15.83
CA VAL A 246 16.89 -2.89 16.95
C VAL A 246 15.67 -3.59 17.50
N GLY A 247 15.84 -4.84 17.92
CA GLY A 247 14.76 -5.60 18.55
C GLY A 247 15.26 -6.76 19.37
N GLU A 248 14.30 -7.51 19.88
CA GLU A 248 14.52 -8.69 20.71
C GLU A 248 13.87 -9.91 20.06
N THR A 249 14.56 -11.06 20.15
CA THR A 249 14.02 -12.37 19.82
C THR A 249 13.84 -13.19 21.10
N SER A 250 12.79 -14.01 21.15
CA SER A 250 12.54 -14.88 22.30
C SER A 250 12.83 -16.33 21.94
N PHE A 251 14.09 -16.75 22.05
CA PHE A 251 14.46 -18.17 21.98
C PHE A 251 14.83 -18.67 23.40
N SER A 252 13.83 -19.17 24.13
CA SER A 252 13.88 -19.80 25.46
C SER A 252 13.92 -18.88 26.70
N ARG A 253 13.42 -19.41 27.83
CA ARG A 253 13.04 -18.73 29.08
C ARG A 253 14.21 -18.18 29.93
N THR A 254 15.39 -17.95 29.35
CA THR A 254 16.60 -17.57 30.10
C THR A 254 17.44 -16.45 29.49
N SER A 255 17.22 -16.02 28.24
CA SER A 255 17.83 -14.81 27.68
C SER A 255 16.99 -14.24 26.53
N ASN A 256 16.78 -12.92 26.52
CA ASN A 256 16.32 -12.22 25.32
C ASN A 256 17.55 -11.94 24.46
N ASP A 257 17.59 -12.52 23.26
CA ASP A 257 18.67 -12.23 22.32
C ASP A 257 18.31 -10.97 21.53
N HIS A 258 19.25 -10.03 21.46
CA HIS A 258 19.06 -8.79 20.72
C HIS A 258 19.49 -8.95 19.27
N PHE A 259 18.75 -8.33 18.36
CA PHE A 259 19.12 -8.23 16.96
C PHE A 259 19.18 -6.78 16.52
N GLN A 260 20.03 -6.53 15.52
CA GLN A 260 20.13 -5.25 14.82
C GLN A 260 20.07 -5.49 13.32
N ARG A 261 19.36 -4.62 12.60
CA ARG A 261 19.23 -4.66 11.14
C ARG A 261 19.34 -3.27 10.56
N GLN A 262 19.81 -3.19 9.33
CA GLN A 262 19.90 -1.97 8.57
C GLN A 262 19.38 -2.21 7.16
N SER A 263 18.65 -1.26 6.61
CA SER A 263 18.22 -1.32 5.21
C SER A 263 19.42 -1.40 4.27
N ALA A 264 19.35 -2.29 3.27
CA ALA A 264 20.38 -2.41 2.24
C ALA A 264 20.45 -1.16 1.33
N THR A 265 19.32 -0.50 1.12
CA THR A 265 19.20 0.73 0.34
C THR A 265 19.42 1.96 1.20
N GLN A 266 20.18 2.91 0.64
CA GLN A 266 20.29 4.28 1.15
C GLN A 266 19.22 5.15 0.50
N PHE A 267 18.59 6.00 1.31
CA PHE A 267 17.52 6.88 0.91
C PHE A 267 17.96 8.31 1.04
N ARG A 268 17.32 9.20 0.28
CA ARG A 268 17.53 10.62 0.40
C ARG A 268 16.18 11.32 0.28
N ALA A 269 15.85 12.21 1.20
CA ALA A 269 14.65 13.02 1.09
C ALA A 269 14.80 14.07 -0.03
N SER A 270 13.70 14.48 -0.65
CA SER A 270 13.72 15.47 -1.73
C SER A 270 13.16 16.82 -1.27
N SER A 271 13.75 17.90 -1.74
CA SER A 271 13.15 19.24 -1.61
C SER A 271 12.00 19.45 -2.60
N LEU A 272 11.83 18.55 -3.56
CA LEU A 272 10.77 18.56 -4.56
C LEU A 272 9.60 17.69 -4.12
N THR A 273 8.40 18.14 -4.44
CA THR A 273 7.17 17.37 -4.24
C THR A 273 6.33 17.43 -5.52
N ILE A 274 5.83 16.28 -5.94
CA ILE A 274 4.90 16.15 -7.06
C ILE A 274 3.59 15.64 -6.48
N THR A 275 2.54 16.46 -6.55
CA THR A 275 1.20 16.09 -6.08
C THR A 275 0.27 15.96 -7.28
N THR A 276 -0.49 14.88 -7.33
CA THR A 276 -1.43 14.57 -8.40
C THR A 276 -2.85 14.61 -7.84
N GLU A 277 -3.82 15.05 -8.64
CA GLU A 277 -5.23 15.01 -8.24
C GLU A 277 -5.83 13.63 -8.50
N PRO A 278 -6.90 13.23 -7.76
CA PRO A 278 -7.50 11.91 -7.92
C PRO A 278 -7.98 11.64 -9.35
N VAL A 279 -7.81 10.38 -9.71
CA VAL A 279 -7.54 9.91 -11.06
C VAL A 279 -8.82 9.68 -11.86
N GLY A 280 -8.89 10.22 -13.07
CA GLY A 280 -9.93 9.89 -14.05
C GLY A 280 -9.60 8.63 -14.87
N THR A 281 -10.48 8.28 -15.80
CA THR A 281 -10.26 7.16 -16.74
C THR A 281 -9.83 7.69 -18.11
N ILE A 282 -8.98 6.94 -18.81
CA ILE A 282 -8.60 7.27 -20.20
C ILE A 282 -9.66 6.68 -21.13
N ASN A 283 -10.23 7.48 -22.01
CA ASN A 283 -11.11 6.98 -23.07
C ASN A 283 -10.30 6.74 -24.36
N PRO A 284 -10.38 5.54 -24.98
CA PRO A 284 -9.74 5.26 -26.25
C PRO A 284 -10.06 6.31 -27.32
N GLY A 285 -9.03 6.75 -28.06
CA GLY A 285 -9.14 7.74 -29.13
C GLY A 285 -9.40 9.18 -28.68
N LYS A 286 -9.54 9.45 -27.38
CA LYS A 286 -9.75 10.80 -26.85
C LYS A 286 -8.54 11.27 -26.03
N PRO A 287 -8.16 12.55 -26.13
CA PRO A 287 -7.13 13.12 -25.26
C PRO A 287 -7.58 13.13 -23.80
N PHE A 288 -6.77 12.53 -22.93
CA PHE A 288 -6.93 12.57 -21.47
C PHE A 288 -5.96 13.60 -20.87
N ALA A 289 -6.47 14.54 -20.08
CA ALA A 289 -5.67 15.57 -19.43
C ALA A 289 -5.42 15.22 -17.96
N LEU A 290 -4.15 14.99 -17.61
CA LEU A 290 -3.68 14.77 -16.26
C LEU A 290 -3.06 16.05 -15.71
N LEU A 291 -3.63 16.57 -14.61
CA LEU A 291 -3.10 17.73 -13.90
C LEU A 291 -2.26 17.29 -12.70
N PHE A 292 -1.06 17.84 -12.58
CA PHE A 292 -0.22 17.66 -11.40
C PHE A 292 0.46 18.96 -11.01
N ARG A 293 0.85 19.06 -9.74
CA ARG A 293 1.54 20.21 -9.19
C ARG A 293 2.95 19.82 -8.79
N VAL A 294 3.92 20.62 -9.24
CA VAL A 294 5.32 20.53 -8.84
C VAL A 294 5.60 21.65 -7.85
N ALA A 295 6.16 21.33 -6.70
CA ALA A 295 6.55 22.29 -5.67
C ALA A 295 7.99 22.04 -5.23
N THR A 296 8.69 23.11 -4.83
CA THR A 296 10.03 23.04 -4.23
C THR A 296 10.05 23.77 -2.90
N SER A 297 10.67 23.19 -1.87
CA SER A 297 11.02 23.89 -0.62
C SER A 297 12.42 24.52 -0.67
N GLY A 298 13.17 24.26 -1.74
CA GLY A 298 14.53 24.75 -1.94
C GLY A 298 14.62 26.00 -2.82
N SER A 299 15.76 26.15 -3.49
CA SER A 299 15.97 27.18 -4.50
C SER A 299 15.05 26.97 -5.70
N GLY A 300 14.49 28.06 -6.20
CA GLY A 300 13.77 28.10 -7.46
C GLY A 300 14.71 27.99 -8.66
N GLY A 301 14.13 28.09 -9.85
CA GLY A 301 14.80 27.92 -11.12
C GLY A 301 13.92 27.18 -12.11
N THR A 302 14.54 26.66 -13.17
CA THR A 302 13.87 25.88 -14.21
C THR A 302 14.04 24.39 -13.94
N PHE A 303 12.93 23.70 -13.67
CA PHE A 303 12.89 22.27 -13.40
C PHE A 303 12.58 21.53 -14.70
N ASP A 304 13.33 20.47 -14.98
CA ASP A 304 13.10 19.57 -16.13
C ASP A 304 12.01 18.56 -15.77
N ILE A 305 11.03 18.40 -16.66
CA ILE A 305 9.88 17.51 -16.49
C ILE A 305 10.01 16.39 -17.52
N ARG A 306 9.88 15.15 -17.05
CA ARG A 306 9.85 13.97 -17.92
C ARG A 306 8.63 13.13 -17.57
N VAL A 307 7.92 12.68 -18.58
CA VAL A 307 6.77 11.78 -18.38
C VAL A 307 6.95 10.56 -19.26
N THR A 308 6.80 9.40 -18.66
CA THR A 308 6.80 8.10 -19.34
C THR A 308 5.51 7.36 -19.06
N ASN A 309 5.09 6.53 -20.01
CA ASN A 309 4.02 5.56 -19.79
C ASN A 309 4.45 4.21 -20.37
N ASP A 310 4.10 3.14 -19.66
CA ASP A 310 4.47 1.76 -19.98
C ASP A 310 3.87 1.24 -21.30
N ARG A 311 2.71 1.77 -21.70
CA ARG A 311 2.03 1.43 -22.96
C ARG A 311 2.55 2.19 -24.19
N LYS A 312 3.47 3.13 -24.00
CA LYS A 312 4.01 4.02 -25.07
C LYS A 312 2.93 4.79 -25.83
N PHE A 313 1.83 5.11 -25.17
CA PHE A 313 0.80 5.99 -25.71
C PHE A 313 1.35 7.38 -25.98
N GLU A 314 0.77 8.05 -26.97
CA GLU A 314 1.16 9.41 -27.35
C GLU A 314 0.97 10.34 -26.14
N THR A 315 2.04 11.05 -25.77
CA THR A 315 2.08 11.85 -24.55
C THR A 315 2.65 13.24 -24.85
N HIS A 316 1.86 14.27 -24.57
CA HIS A 316 2.23 15.68 -24.76
C HIS A 316 2.31 16.39 -23.42
N PHE A 317 3.42 17.09 -23.18
CA PHE A 317 3.65 17.80 -21.93
C PHE A 317 4.67 18.92 -22.12
N LYS A 318 4.72 19.86 -21.17
CA LYS A 318 5.81 20.83 -21.10
C LYS A 318 7.02 20.16 -20.46
N THR A 319 8.16 20.20 -21.15
CA THR A 319 9.42 19.60 -20.68
C THR A 319 10.09 20.40 -19.57
N SER A 320 9.61 21.60 -19.25
CA SER A 320 10.16 22.38 -18.15
C SER A 320 9.14 23.27 -17.47
N VAL A 321 9.41 23.61 -16.21
CA VAL A 321 8.60 24.51 -15.40
C VAL A 321 9.48 25.42 -14.54
N ALA A 322 9.20 26.72 -14.57
CA ALA A 322 9.92 27.70 -13.76
C ALA A 322 9.22 27.88 -12.40
N LEU A 323 9.96 27.67 -11.32
CA LEU A 323 9.49 27.88 -9.95
C LEU A 323 10.30 28.99 -9.26
N LYS A 324 9.63 29.78 -8.41
CA LYS A 324 10.31 30.68 -7.47
C LYS A 324 10.86 29.87 -6.29
N ASN A 325 11.73 30.47 -5.46
CA ASN A 325 12.17 29.85 -4.20
C ASN A 325 10.94 29.53 -3.33
N GLY A 326 10.83 28.29 -2.84
CA GLY A 326 9.65 27.84 -2.10
C GLY A 326 8.35 27.76 -2.94
N GLY A 327 8.46 27.90 -4.26
CA GLY A 327 7.32 28.05 -5.17
C GLY A 327 6.72 26.73 -5.65
N SER A 328 5.61 26.84 -6.35
CA SER A 328 4.94 25.71 -7.00
C SER A 328 4.27 26.13 -8.30
N ALA A 329 4.08 25.19 -9.22
CA ALA A 329 3.33 25.38 -10.45
C ALA A 329 2.56 24.13 -10.84
N ASN A 330 1.44 24.34 -11.53
CA ASN A 330 0.64 23.26 -12.09
C ASN A 330 1.09 22.98 -13.52
N VAL A 331 1.17 21.71 -13.86
CA VAL A 331 1.58 21.20 -15.17
C VAL A 331 0.53 20.21 -15.65
N THR A 332 0.21 20.28 -16.93
CA THR A 332 -0.74 19.37 -17.58
C THR A 332 0.01 18.45 -18.53
N VAL A 333 -0.31 17.16 -18.44
CA VAL A 333 0.09 16.13 -19.39
C VAL A 333 -1.15 15.67 -20.15
N ILE A 334 -1.04 15.54 -21.46
CA ILE A 334 -2.08 14.99 -22.30
C ILE A 334 -1.62 13.61 -22.78
N ILE A 335 -2.43 12.58 -22.52
CA ILE A 335 -2.17 11.21 -22.95
C ILE A 335 -3.28 10.80 -23.92
N VAL A 336 -2.93 10.21 -25.05
CA VAL A 336 -3.89 9.72 -26.05
C VAL A 336 -3.69 8.22 -26.23
N ALA A 337 -4.64 7.43 -25.71
CA ALA A 337 -4.70 6.00 -25.99
C ALA A 337 -5.25 5.79 -27.42
N PRO A 338 -4.66 4.89 -28.24
CA PRO A 338 -5.21 4.53 -29.54
C PRO A 338 -6.69 4.11 -29.45
N GLY A 339 -7.47 4.36 -30.50
CA GLY A 339 -8.91 4.04 -30.52
C GLY A 339 -9.22 2.55 -30.33
N GLU A 340 -8.30 1.68 -30.74
CA GLU A 340 -8.39 0.21 -30.61
C GLU A 340 -7.94 -0.29 -29.23
N THR A 341 -7.60 0.59 -28.29
CA THR A 341 -7.12 0.17 -26.96
C THR A 341 -8.27 -0.53 -26.21
N PRO A 342 -8.12 -1.80 -25.81
CA PRO A 342 -9.18 -2.53 -25.13
C PRO A 342 -9.56 -1.88 -23.80
N SER A 343 -10.87 -1.90 -23.51
CA SER A 343 -11.37 -1.47 -22.22
C SER A 343 -10.73 -2.31 -21.11
N GLY A 344 -10.46 -1.63 -20.01
CA GLY A 344 -9.79 -2.17 -18.86
C GLY A 344 -8.27 -2.10 -18.92
N THR A 345 -7.61 -1.84 -20.06
CA THR A 345 -6.14 -1.72 -20.14
C THR A 345 -5.59 -0.82 -19.03
N ASP A 346 -4.62 -1.30 -18.24
CA ASP A 346 -3.97 -0.53 -17.18
C ASP A 346 -2.71 0.17 -17.74
N VAL A 347 -2.59 1.47 -17.49
CA VAL A 347 -1.48 2.31 -17.93
C VAL A 347 -0.76 2.86 -16.70
N THR A 348 0.52 2.51 -16.54
CA THR A 348 1.37 3.11 -15.52
C THR A 348 2.08 4.33 -16.08
N VAL A 349 1.80 5.49 -15.50
CA VAL A 349 2.41 6.78 -15.85
C VAL A 349 3.38 7.18 -14.76
N THR A 350 4.62 7.49 -15.14
CA THR A 350 5.63 8.00 -14.24
C THR A 350 6.01 9.42 -14.64
N ILE A 351 5.86 10.35 -13.70
CA ILE A 351 6.21 11.77 -13.85
C ILE A 351 7.47 12.02 -13.04
N TYR A 352 8.48 12.63 -13.65
CA TYR A 352 9.71 13.08 -12.99
C TYR A 352 9.79 14.60 -13.05
N ALA A 353 10.29 15.18 -11.96
CA ALA A 353 10.76 16.56 -11.92
C ALA A 353 12.21 16.59 -11.41
N VAL A 354 13.11 17.17 -12.20
CA VAL A 354 14.54 17.27 -11.89
C VAL A 354 14.89 18.72 -11.60
N ALA A 355 15.60 18.96 -10.50
CA ALA A 355 16.04 20.29 -10.10
C ALA A 355 17.08 20.86 -11.07
N PRO A 356 17.21 22.20 -11.17
CA PRO A 356 18.21 22.85 -12.03
C PRO A 356 19.65 22.41 -11.76
N SER A 357 19.95 21.96 -10.54
CA SER A 357 21.27 21.46 -10.14
C SER A 357 21.53 20.02 -10.57
N GLU A 358 20.52 19.31 -11.07
CA GLU A 358 20.51 17.87 -11.39
C GLU A 358 20.85 16.94 -10.21
N ARG A 359 20.99 17.49 -9.00
CA ARG A 359 21.33 16.74 -7.77
C ARG A 359 20.13 16.30 -6.95
N ASP A 360 18.96 16.83 -7.26
CA ASP A 360 17.70 16.47 -6.62
C ASP A 360 16.64 16.27 -7.69
N PHE A 361 15.83 15.23 -7.52
CA PHE A 361 14.71 14.91 -8.37
C PHE A 361 13.65 14.23 -7.52
N ASN A 362 12.39 14.37 -7.90
CA ASN A 362 11.33 13.53 -7.35
C ASN A 362 10.46 12.98 -8.48
N TYR A 363 9.64 12.00 -8.15
CA TYR A 363 8.77 11.33 -9.09
C TYR A 363 7.40 11.07 -8.48
N ALA A 364 6.41 10.84 -9.33
CA ALA A 364 5.10 10.32 -8.97
C ALA A 364 4.71 9.21 -9.94
N VAL A 365 4.19 8.10 -9.42
CA VAL A 365 3.69 6.97 -10.21
C VAL A 365 2.17 6.89 -10.07
N LEU A 366 1.49 6.82 -11.21
CA LEU A 366 0.04 6.73 -11.31
C LEU A 366 -0.36 5.51 -12.14
N ARG A 367 -1.46 4.86 -11.77
CA ARG A 367 -2.11 3.82 -12.59
C ARG A 367 -3.44 4.35 -13.11
N LEU A 368 -3.56 4.43 -14.43
CA LEU A 368 -4.71 4.99 -15.13
C LEU A 368 -5.40 3.85 -15.89
N PRO A 369 -6.67 3.51 -15.56
CA PRO A 369 -7.42 2.54 -16.34
C PRO A 369 -7.96 3.18 -17.61
N VAL A 370 -7.89 2.43 -18.71
CA VAL A 370 -8.57 2.75 -19.96
C VAL A 370 -9.98 2.20 -19.88
N VAL A 371 -10.98 3.04 -20.14
CA VAL A 371 -12.39 2.62 -20.15
C VAL A 371 -13.02 3.08 -21.46
N ALA A 372 -13.39 2.10 -22.29
CA ALA A 372 -14.21 2.38 -23.46
C ALA A 372 -15.60 2.85 -23.01
N PRO A 373 -16.16 3.90 -23.65
CA PRO A 373 -17.48 4.41 -23.32
C PRO A 373 -18.62 3.42 -23.59
#